data_AF-A0A6P6A487-F1
#
_entry.id   AF-A0A6P6A487-F1
#
_cell.length_a   1.000
_cell.length_b   1.000
_cell.length_c   1.000
_cell.angle_alpha   90.00
_cell.angle_beta   90.00
_cell.angle_gamma   90.00
#
_symmetry.space_group_name_H-M   'P 1'
#
loop_
_entity.id
_entity.type
_entity.pdbx_description
1 polymer ?
#
loop_
_entity_poly.entity_id
_entity_poly.type
_entity_poly.pdbx_seq_one_letter_code
_entity_poly.pdbx_strand_id
1 'polypeptide(L)'
;MGDHVNLFHGFWSYGDQMIHGCFSKVGLGRLKGLVSSTTMIVFFFFILFASRLNWMDIPIIRGSQFGQIIFSSRSTKKHHERIEFPLNCSDSGLPRKCPDNYPSVFEPDESSIKTCPDYFRWIHQDLQQWKSSGITKEMIERGKPSAHFRLVIVKGKAYVEKYSKPYQTRDAFTVWGILQLLRLYPGKIPDLDLLFYSGDKTMIKKRDYQGPNATSPPPVFHYCGEEEALDIVFPDWTFWGWAEVNIMPWEEMLKAIKKGNERVKWEERTPYAYWRGNPYVAADRVDFLKCNLSDKYDWNVRLYSQDWRKEIKQGFKHSKLEDQCTHRYKIYIEGATWSVSEKYILACDSMTLMIKPKYFDFFSRSLAPLQHYWPISSKSKCSDLKFAVEWGNNHTDKAQAIGKAGSKLIEQFLTMRNVYDYMFHLLNEYSKLLKFKPTIPSKAKRVCSETTACSEKGLYKELKVKSMVKSPSEKLPCALPPPYEPHAIQASLDTKEKITRQVETWETEYWNELTN
;
A
#
# COMPACT_ATOMS: atom_id res chain seq x y z
N MET A 1 -14.54 27.73 45.91
CA MET A 1 -15.92 27.21 46.04
C MET A 1 -15.96 25.92 45.24
N GLY A 2 -15.66 24.75 45.78
CA GLY A 2 -15.97 24.23 47.11
C GLY A 2 -17.35 23.59 47.07
N ASP A 3 -17.42 22.30 47.46
CA ASP A 3 -18.58 21.44 47.77
C ASP A 3 -18.72 20.24 46.80
N HIS A 4 -18.86 18.96 47.17
CA HIS A 4 -18.85 18.22 48.44
C HIS A 4 -18.64 16.72 48.07
N VAL A 5 -17.54 16.08 48.47
CA VAL A 5 -17.41 14.92 49.39
C VAL A 5 -18.59 13.92 49.43
N ASN A 6 -18.31 12.65 49.14
CA ASN A 6 -18.58 11.54 50.09
C ASN A 6 -17.67 10.32 49.83
N LEU A 7 -16.84 10.03 50.84
CA LEU A 7 -16.15 8.76 51.07
C LEU A 7 -17.14 7.73 51.64
N PHE A 8 -16.91 6.44 51.38
CA PHE A 8 -16.90 5.42 52.44
C PHE A 8 -15.89 4.30 52.15
N HIS A 9 -15.25 3.88 53.24
CA HIS A 9 -14.09 2.98 53.38
C HIS A 9 -14.52 1.54 53.72
N GLY A 10 -13.62 0.56 53.49
CA GLY A 10 -13.60 -0.74 54.20
C GLY A 10 -13.05 -1.90 53.34
N PHE A 11 -11.74 -2.17 53.25
CA PHE A 11 -10.90 -3.00 54.15
C PHE A 11 -11.49 -4.43 54.35
N TRP A 12 -10.91 -5.52 53.83
CA TRP A 12 -9.75 -6.24 54.40
C TRP A 12 -9.02 -7.19 53.42
N SER A 13 -7.82 -7.58 53.85
CA SER A 13 -6.74 -8.35 53.21
C SER A 13 -6.72 -9.84 53.62
N TYR A 14 -5.77 -10.59 53.03
CA TYR A 14 -5.31 -11.99 53.26
C TYR A 14 -6.02 -13.10 52.44
N GLY A 15 -5.31 -14.07 51.83
CA GLY A 15 -3.90 -14.42 51.96
C GLY A 15 -3.43 -15.48 50.95
N ASP A 16 -2.11 -15.72 51.01
CA ASP A 16 -1.35 -16.76 50.30
C ASP A 16 -1.86 -18.19 50.53
N GLN A 17 -1.72 -19.04 49.52
CA GLN A 17 -1.35 -20.45 49.72
C GLN A 17 -0.74 -21.07 48.45
N MET A 18 0.56 -21.34 48.51
CA MET A 18 1.21 -22.41 47.75
C MET A 18 0.90 -23.76 48.38
N ILE A 19 0.60 -24.80 47.58
CA ILE A 19 0.97 -26.20 47.87
C ILE A 19 1.31 -26.95 46.57
N HIS A 20 2.37 -27.75 46.68
CA HIS A 20 2.98 -28.71 45.75
C HIS A 20 2.05 -29.79 45.15
N GLY A 21 2.33 -30.13 43.88
CA GLY A 21 2.74 -31.46 43.41
C GLY A 21 1.78 -32.65 43.45
N CYS A 22 1.46 -33.21 42.28
CA CYS A 22 1.75 -34.63 41.99
C CYS A 22 1.55 -34.98 40.49
N PHE A 23 2.52 -35.71 39.97
CA PHE A 23 2.46 -36.46 38.71
C PHE A 23 1.33 -37.49 38.72
N SER A 24 0.65 -37.70 37.58
CA SER A 24 0.41 -39.08 37.13
C SER A 24 0.13 -39.20 35.62
N LYS A 25 0.85 -40.16 35.02
CA LYS A 25 0.44 -41.13 33.98
C LYS A 25 0.26 -40.65 32.54
N VAL A 26 1.36 -40.85 31.80
CA VAL A 26 1.42 -41.33 30.42
C VAL A 26 0.50 -42.56 30.24
N GLY A 27 -0.44 -42.47 29.29
CA GLY A 27 -1.22 -43.58 28.78
C GLY A 27 -0.90 -43.81 27.30
N LEU A 28 -0.20 -44.91 27.01
CA LEU A 28 0.02 -45.43 25.66
C LEU A 28 -1.29 -46.08 25.17
N GLY A 29 -1.95 -45.49 24.18
CA GLY A 29 -3.11 -46.05 23.48
C GLY A 29 -2.75 -46.51 22.07
N ARG A 30 -2.91 -47.81 21.81
CA ARG A 30 -2.57 -48.54 20.58
C ARG A 30 -3.24 -48.02 19.30
N LEU A 31 -2.47 -48.08 18.22
CA LEU A 31 -2.93 -48.20 16.83
C LEU A 31 -3.88 -49.40 16.64
N LYS A 32 -4.96 -49.19 15.88
CA LYS A 32 -5.40 -50.01 14.72
C LYS A 32 -6.72 -49.48 14.16
N GLY A 33 -6.83 -49.38 12.84
CA GLY A 33 -8.12 -49.22 12.17
C GLY A 33 -8.06 -48.71 10.73
N LEU A 34 -7.95 -49.65 9.79
CA LEU A 34 -8.30 -49.63 8.36
C LEU A 34 -8.50 -48.29 7.64
N VAL A 35 -7.61 -48.01 6.68
CA VAL A 35 -7.87 -47.07 5.58
C VAL A 35 -8.75 -47.79 4.55
N SER A 36 -9.98 -47.31 4.39
CA SER A 36 -10.93 -47.78 3.37
C SER A 36 -10.47 -47.34 1.98
N SER A 37 -10.51 -48.27 1.03
CA SER A 37 -9.96 -48.20 -0.33
C SER A 37 -10.63 -47.17 -1.26
N THR A 38 -11.50 -46.29 -0.75
CA THR A 38 -12.17 -45.25 -1.53
C THR A 38 -11.34 -43.97 -1.69
N THR A 39 -10.37 -43.73 -0.79
CA THR A 39 -9.53 -42.51 -0.81
C THR A 39 -8.45 -42.53 -1.90
N MET A 40 -8.07 -43.71 -2.41
CA MET A 40 -7.06 -43.85 -3.46
C MET A 40 -7.57 -43.48 -4.87
N ILE A 41 -8.88 -43.54 -5.11
CA ILE A 41 -9.44 -43.24 -6.43
C ILE A 41 -9.53 -41.71 -6.64
N VAL A 42 -9.80 -40.94 -5.58
CA VAL A 42 -9.77 -39.47 -5.62
C VAL A 42 -8.34 -38.95 -5.83
N PHE A 43 -7.33 -39.63 -5.27
CA PHE A 43 -5.92 -39.26 -5.41
C PHE A 43 -5.42 -39.40 -6.87
N PHE A 44 -5.91 -40.39 -7.62
CA PHE A 44 -5.51 -40.60 -9.02
C PHE A 44 -6.16 -39.62 -10.01
N PHE A 45 -7.41 -39.19 -9.78
CA PHE A 45 -8.02 -38.13 -10.59
C PHE A 45 -7.34 -36.77 -10.38
N PHE A 46 -6.85 -36.48 -9.16
CA PHE A 46 -6.11 -35.24 -8.89
C PHE A 46 -4.70 -35.22 -9.48
N ILE A 47 -3.98 -36.36 -9.57
CA ILE A 47 -2.67 -36.40 -10.24
C ILE A 47 -2.81 -36.17 -11.75
N LEU A 48 -3.86 -36.71 -12.38
CA LEU A 48 -4.15 -36.47 -13.80
C LEU A 48 -4.62 -35.03 -14.06
N PHE A 49 -5.38 -34.42 -13.14
CA PHE A 49 -5.78 -33.01 -13.26
C PHE A 49 -4.61 -32.04 -12.96
N ALA A 50 -3.72 -32.36 -12.02
CA ALA A 50 -2.52 -31.57 -11.73
C ALA A 50 -1.50 -31.60 -12.89
N SER A 51 -1.42 -32.70 -13.64
CA SER A 51 -0.62 -32.78 -14.87
C SER A 51 -1.21 -31.94 -16.03
N ARG A 52 -2.51 -31.63 -16.00
CA ARG A 52 -3.20 -30.77 -16.97
C ARG A 52 -3.36 -29.31 -16.50
N LEU A 53 -3.23 -29.04 -15.20
CA LEU A 53 -3.26 -27.68 -14.63
C LEU A 53 -1.90 -26.96 -14.71
N ASN A 54 -0.80 -27.69 -14.93
CA ASN A 54 0.48 -27.10 -15.33
C ASN A 54 0.53 -26.63 -16.80
N TRP A 55 -0.62 -26.61 -17.50
CA TRP A 55 -0.77 -26.02 -18.83
C TRP A 55 -2.11 -25.28 -18.99
N MET A 56 -2.50 -24.51 -17.98
CA MET A 56 -3.39 -23.38 -18.19
C MET A 56 -2.65 -22.12 -17.78
N ASP A 57 -1.93 -21.58 -18.75
CA ASP A 57 -1.46 -20.20 -18.71
C ASP A 57 -2.70 -19.32 -18.51
N ILE A 58 -2.89 -18.84 -17.28
CA ILE A 58 -3.70 -17.64 -17.06
C ILE A 58 -3.05 -16.58 -17.96
N PRO A 59 -3.78 -15.92 -18.88
CA PRO A 59 -3.26 -14.74 -19.55
C PRO A 59 -3.26 -13.60 -18.52
N ILE A 60 -2.34 -13.67 -17.56
CA ILE A 60 -1.59 -12.48 -17.20
C ILE A 60 -0.95 -12.05 -18.52
N ILE A 61 -0.97 -10.76 -18.83
CA ILE A 61 -0.16 -10.22 -19.93
C ILE A 61 1.28 -10.67 -19.67
N ARG A 62 1.67 -11.79 -20.28
CA ARG A 62 2.99 -12.36 -20.15
C ARG A 62 3.88 -11.49 -21.01
N GLY A 63 4.65 -10.63 -20.37
CA GLY A 63 5.86 -10.10 -20.97
C GLY A 63 6.70 -11.26 -21.47
N SER A 64 7.04 -11.25 -22.76
CA SER A 64 7.91 -12.22 -23.40
C SER A 64 9.21 -12.40 -22.60
N GLN A 65 9.64 -13.65 -22.40
CA GLN A 65 11.00 -13.97 -21.98
C GLN A 65 11.97 -13.43 -23.04
N PHE A 66 12.57 -12.27 -22.79
CA PHE A 66 13.71 -11.81 -23.57
C PHE A 66 14.98 -12.51 -23.07
N GLY A 67 15.57 -13.32 -23.94
CA GLY A 67 16.92 -13.83 -23.75
C GLY A 67 17.90 -12.67 -23.61
N GLN A 68 18.69 -12.68 -22.55
CA GLN A 68 19.83 -11.78 -22.39
C GLN A 68 20.91 -12.17 -23.41
N ILE A 69 21.04 -11.40 -24.49
CA ILE A 69 22.26 -11.42 -25.29
C ILE A 69 23.27 -10.54 -24.55
N ILE A 70 24.27 -11.17 -23.95
CA ILE A 70 25.41 -10.48 -23.33
C ILE A 70 26.30 -9.97 -24.47
N PHE A 71 26.07 -8.73 -24.91
CA PHE A 71 27.09 -7.98 -25.63
C PHE A 71 28.01 -7.31 -24.60
N SER A 72 29.24 -7.81 -24.50
CA SER A 72 30.33 -7.15 -23.79
C SER A 72 30.75 -5.91 -24.58
N SER A 73 30.08 -4.76 -24.35
CA SER A 73 30.63 -3.47 -24.74
C SER A 73 31.52 -2.95 -23.61
N ARG A 74 32.78 -2.67 -23.95
CA ARG A 74 33.79 -2.13 -23.05
C ARG A 74 33.47 -0.66 -22.78
N SER A 75 32.59 -0.40 -21.82
CA SER A 75 32.26 0.98 -21.41
C SER A 75 33.44 1.57 -20.61
N THR A 76 34.10 2.56 -21.20
CA THR A 76 35.02 3.45 -20.49
C THR A 76 34.21 4.30 -19.52
N LYS A 77 34.16 3.92 -18.24
CA LYS A 77 33.57 4.76 -17.19
C LYS A 77 34.35 6.07 -17.08
N LYS A 78 33.81 7.15 -17.65
CA LYS A 78 34.17 8.50 -17.20
C LYS A 78 33.69 8.64 -15.76
N HIS A 79 34.61 8.89 -14.84
CA HIS A 79 34.27 9.30 -13.48
C HIS A 79 33.74 10.74 -13.58
N HIS A 80 32.42 10.89 -13.68
CA HIS A 80 31.79 12.17 -13.36
C HIS A 80 31.70 12.29 -11.83
N GLU A 81 32.20 13.40 -11.31
CA GLU A 81 32.08 13.75 -9.90
C GLU A 81 30.59 13.87 -9.57
N ARG A 82 30.11 13.03 -8.65
CA ARG A 82 28.68 12.91 -8.34
C ARG A 82 28.17 14.21 -7.74
N ILE A 83 27.25 14.89 -8.43
CA ILE A 83 26.65 16.14 -7.93
C ILE A 83 25.78 15.80 -6.71
N GLU A 84 26.16 16.32 -5.55
CA GLU A 84 25.37 16.21 -4.34
C GLU A 84 24.50 17.46 -4.11
N PHE A 85 23.30 17.23 -3.58
CA PHE A 85 22.35 18.26 -3.18
C PHE A 85 22.23 18.31 -1.65
N PRO A 86 23.21 18.83 -0.91
CA PRO A 86 23.18 18.83 0.54
C PRO A 86 22.04 19.70 1.08
N LEU A 87 21.28 19.22 2.07
CA LEU A 87 20.22 20.02 2.68
C LEU A 87 20.81 21.24 3.41
N ASN A 88 20.60 22.44 2.87
CA ASN A 88 21.13 23.64 3.48
C ASN A 88 20.15 24.23 4.51
N CYS A 89 20.47 24.07 5.80
CA CYS A 89 19.65 24.57 6.91
C CYS A 89 20.31 25.73 7.69
N SER A 90 21.18 26.56 7.09
CA SER A 90 21.91 27.67 7.74
C SER A 90 21.11 28.44 8.81
N ASP A 91 21.84 28.94 9.83
CA ASP A 91 21.37 29.20 11.19
C ASP A 91 20.10 30.04 11.39
N SER A 92 19.47 29.73 12.54
CA SER A 92 18.18 30.19 13.04
C SER A 92 18.05 31.71 13.12
N GLY A 93 17.31 32.30 12.19
CA GLY A 93 16.88 33.70 12.30
C GLY A 93 16.30 34.29 11.02
N LEU A 94 16.70 33.79 9.86
CA LEU A 94 16.18 34.25 8.56
C LEU A 94 15.07 33.32 8.02
N PRO A 95 14.07 33.86 7.29
CA PRO A 95 13.13 33.03 6.56
C PRO A 95 13.92 32.13 5.62
N ARG A 96 13.79 30.81 5.79
CA ARG A 96 14.49 29.86 4.94
C ARG A 96 14.04 30.04 3.50
N LYS A 97 14.99 30.32 2.62
CA LYS A 97 14.74 30.53 1.20
C LYS A 97 15.09 29.26 0.44
N CYS A 98 14.42 29.06 -0.68
CA CYS A 98 14.81 28.02 -1.61
C CYS A 98 16.10 28.43 -2.31
N PRO A 99 17.15 27.62 -2.23
CA PRO A 99 18.40 27.95 -2.87
C PRO A 99 18.22 27.88 -4.40
N ASP A 100 18.96 28.72 -5.11
CA ASP A 100 18.98 28.76 -6.58
C ASP A 100 20.27 28.11 -7.14
N ASN A 101 21.05 27.44 -6.28
CA ASN A 101 22.36 26.87 -6.62
C ASN A 101 22.32 25.40 -7.07
N TYR A 102 21.17 24.71 -6.97
CA TYR A 102 21.05 23.36 -7.52
C TYR A 102 20.87 23.42 -9.05
N PRO A 103 21.49 22.50 -9.81
CA PRO A 103 21.25 22.35 -11.24
C PRO A 103 19.74 22.26 -11.51
N SER A 104 19.26 23.15 -12.38
CA SER A 104 17.87 23.15 -12.82
C SER A 104 17.60 22.10 -13.90
N VAL A 105 18.65 21.59 -14.54
CA VAL A 105 18.62 20.57 -15.59
C VAL A 105 19.79 19.62 -15.36
N PHE A 106 19.53 18.32 -15.51
CA PHE A 106 20.56 17.28 -15.51
C PHE A 106 20.32 16.35 -16.69
N GLU A 107 21.33 16.16 -17.52
CA GLU A 107 21.31 15.19 -18.61
C GLU A 107 21.98 13.89 -18.15
N PRO A 108 21.25 12.77 -18.07
CA PRO A 108 21.81 11.50 -17.66
C PRO A 108 22.68 10.87 -18.75
N ASP A 109 23.76 10.21 -18.33
CA ASP A 109 24.69 9.52 -19.23
C ASP A 109 24.13 8.19 -19.78
N GLU A 110 23.14 7.59 -19.10
CA GLU A 110 22.57 6.28 -19.48
C GLU A 110 21.12 6.37 -19.98
N SER A 111 20.90 5.90 -21.21
CA SER A 111 19.55 5.63 -21.73
C SER A 111 18.91 4.45 -20.99
N SER A 112 17.68 4.61 -20.50
CA SER A 112 16.94 3.51 -19.89
C SER A 112 16.29 2.64 -20.98
N ILE A 113 16.77 1.40 -21.12
CA ILE A 113 16.21 0.39 -22.06
C ILE A 113 15.06 -0.40 -21.39
N LYS A 114 14.77 -0.17 -20.10
CA LYS A 114 13.81 -0.96 -19.34
C LYS A 114 12.41 -0.38 -19.39
N THR A 115 11.42 -1.22 -19.69
CA THR A 115 10.00 -0.92 -19.52
C THR A 115 9.63 -0.85 -18.04
N CYS A 116 8.76 0.08 -17.68
CA CYS A 116 8.19 0.14 -16.33
C CYS A 116 7.33 -1.08 -16.01
N PRO A 117 7.12 -1.42 -14.73
CA PRO A 117 6.16 -2.44 -14.33
C PRO A 117 4.76 -2.23 -14.94
N ASP A 118 4.06 -3.31 -15.26
CA ASP A 118 2.77 -3.24 -15.98
C ASP A 118 1.69 -2.45 -15.23
N TYR A 119 1.74 -2.35 -13.89
CA TYR A 119 0.78 -1.54 -13.14
C TYR A 119 0.85 -0.05 -13.51
N PHE A 120 1.92 0.44 -14.15
CA PHE A 120 1.99 1.80 -14.66
C PHE A 120 0.98 2.06 -15.77
N ARG A 121 0.48 1.03 -16.46
CA ARG A 121 -0.55 1.16 -17.48
C ARG A 121 -1.85 1.76 -16.93
N TRP A 122 -2.08 1.64 -15.62
CA TRP A 122 -3.22 2.25 -14.94
C TRP A 122 -3.22 3.78 -15.00
N ILE A 123 -2.06 4.42 -15.20
CA ILE A 123 -1.97 5.88 -15.44
C ILE A 123 -2.86 6.29 -16.61
N HIS A 124 -2.87 5.50 -17.70
CA HIS A 124 -3.70 5.79 -18.88
C HIS A 124 -5.20 5.72 -18.55
N GLN A 125 -5.58 4.79 -17.68
CA GLN A 125 -6.97 4.61 -17.26
C GLN A 125 -7.42 5.77 -16.36
N ASP A 126 -6.57 6.15 -15.39
CA ASP A 126 -6.89 7.21 -14.44
C ASP A 126 -6.98 8.58 -15.13
N LEU A 127 -6.26 8.79 -16.23
CA LEU A 127 -6.29 10.02 -17.04
C LEU A 127 -7.28 9.98 -18.21
N GLN A 128 -7.92 8.83 -18.48
CA GLN A 128 -8.74 8.60 -19.67
C GLN A 128 -9.85 9.64 -19.85
N GLN A 129 -10.45 10.07 -18.74
CA GLN A 129 -11.58 11.01 -18.70
C GLN A 129 -11.27 12.36 -19.38
N TRP A 130 -10.00 12.76 -19.45
CA TRP A 130 -9.57 14.04 -20.02
C TRP A 130 -8.82 13.89 -21.35
N LYS A 131 -8.68 12.66 -21.88
CA LYS A 131 -7.86 12.39 -23.07
C LYS A 131 -8.34 13.17 -24.31
N SER A 132 -9.66 13.30 -24.50
CA SER A 132 -10.25 14.01 -25.65
C SER A 132 -10.56 15.47 -25.35
N SER A 133 -11.12 15.75 -24.17
CA SER A 133 -11.55 17.09 -23.77
C SER A 133 -10.40 17.99 -23.30
N GLY A 134 -9.27 17.40 -22.88
CA GLY A 134 -8.21 18.08 -22.16
C GLY A 134 -8.68 18.68 -20.83
N ILE A 135 -7.76 19.39 -20.17
CA ILE A 135 -7.97 20.04 -18.88
C ILE A 135 -7.86 21.54 -19.08
N THR A 136 -8.96 22.25 -18.85
CA THR A 136 -9.00 23.71 -18.94
C THR A 136 -8.66 24.37 -17.62
N LYS A 137 -8.21 25.63 -17.66
CA LYS A 137 -7.98 26.42 -16.45
C LYS A 137 -9.25 26.54 -15.61
N GLU A 138 -10.40 26.66 -16.25
CA GLU A 138 -11.70 26.74 -15.58
C GLU A 138 -11.98 25.48 -14.75
N MET A 139 -11.63 24.29 -15.24
CA MET A 139 -11.78 23.04 -14.48
C MET A 139 -10.93 23.05 -13.21
N ILE A 140 -9.70 23.56 -13.26
CA ILE A 140 -8.84 23.72 -12.08
C ILE A 140 -9.46 24.73 -11.09
N GLU A 141 -9.99 25.85 -11.59
CA GLU A 141 -10.60 26.86 -10.73
C GLU A 141 -11.89 26.34 -10.06
N ARG A 142 -12.74 25.59 -10.79
CA ARG A 142 -13.94 24.94 -10.24
C ARG A 142 -13.62 23.82 -9.25
N GLY A 143 -12.49 23.14 -9.43
CA GLY A 143 -12.08 22.01 -8.59
C GLY A 143 -11.48 22.40 -7.22
N LYS A 144 -11.14 23.67 -6.99
CA LYS A 144 -10.50 24.11 -5.74
C LYS A 144 -11.21 23.66 -4.45
N PRO A 145 -12.55 23.71 -4.33
CA PRO A 145 -13.25 23.26 -3.13
C PRO A 145 -13.05 21.76 -2.82
N SER A 146 -12.69 20.97 -3.82
CA SER A 146 -12.45 19.53 -3.71
C SER A 146 -11.02 19.18 -3.31
N ALA A 147 -10.14 20.16 -3.05
CA ALA A 147 -8.73 19.93 -2.78
C ALA A 147 -8.28 20.58 -1.46
N HIS A 148 -7.26 19.98 -0.84
CA HIS A 148 -6.59 20.58 0.33
C HIS A 148 -5.49 21.57 -0.10
N PHE A 149 -4.86 21.34 -1.24
CA PHE A 149 -3.89 22.26 -1.81
C PHE A 149 -3.85 22.20 -3.34
N ARG A 150 -3.39 23.29 -3.94
CA ARG A 150 -2.97 23.35 -5.35
C ARG A 150 -1.45 23.41 -5.39
N LEU A 151 -0.86 22.60 -6.28
CA LEU A 151 0.57 22.61 -6.53
C LEU A 151 0.81 22.97 -7.99
N VAL A 152 1.71 23.91 -8.20
CA VAL A 152 2.12 24.38 -9.53
C VAL A 152 3.62 24.19 -9.67
N ILE A 153 4.05 23.57 -10.76
CA ILE A 153 5.45 23.47 -11.15
C ILE A 153 5.64 24.41 -12.34
N VAL A 154 6.56 25.37 -12.21
CA VAL A 154 6.94 26.28 -13.30
C VAL A 154 8.47 26.35 -13.34
N LYS A 155 9.05 26.04 -14.49
CA LYS A 155 10.51 26.01 -14.72
C LYS A 155 11.24 25.18 -13.66
N GLY A 156 10.71 24.00 -13.35
CA GLY A 156 11.27 23.07 -12.36
C GLY A 156 11.14 23.51 -10.89
N LYS A 157 10.44 24.62 -10.60
CA LYS A 157 10.23 25.13 -9.24
C LYS A 157 8.78 24.88 -8.81
N ALA A 158 8.59 24.33 -7.61
CA ALA A 158 7.28 24.04 -7.05
C ALA A 158 6.73 25.20 -6.21
N TYR A 159 5.43 25.45 -6.35
CA TYR A 159 4.66 26.45 -5.63
C TYR A 159 3.39 25.82 -5.09
N VAL A 160 3.05 26.10 -3.83
CA VAL A 160 1.88 25.51 -3.17
C VAL A 160 0.97 26.60 -2.63
N GLU A 161 -0.31 26.54 -3.00
CA GLU A 161 -1.41 27.28 -2.38
C GLU A 161 -2.23 26.30 -1.54
N LYS A 162 -2.36 26.56 -0.24
CA LYS A 162 -3.14 25.71 0.66
C LYS A 162 -4.57 26.27 0.77
N TYR A 163 -5.56 25.39 0.72
CA TYR A 163 -6.98 25.74 0.84
C TYR A 163 -7.55 25.37 2.20
N SER A 164 -7.22 24.20 2.71
CA SER A 164 -7.68 23.72 4.02
C SER A 164 -6.67 22.76 4.64
N LYS A 165 -6.80 22.52 5.96
CA LYS A 165 -5.87 21.67 6.71
C LYS A 165 -6.29 20.20 6.59
N PRO A 166 -5.43 19.30 6.09
CA PRO A 166 -5.73 17.88 6.06
C PRO A 166 -5.62 17.23 7.45
N TYR A 167 -6.03 15.97 7.54
CA TYR A 167 -5.69 15.11 8.66
C TYR A 167 -4.16 14.95 8.75
N GLN A 168 -3.57 15.26 9.90
CA GLN A 168 -2.14 15.09 10.18
C GLN A 168 -1.23 15.78 9.13
N THR A 169 0.00 15.30 8.93
CA THR A 169 1.00 15.86 8.01
C THR A 169 1.01 15.25 6.61
N ARG A 170 -0.13 14.71 6.15
CA ARG A 170 -0.25 14.03 4.86
C ARG A 170 0.14 14.93 3.68
N ASP A 171 -0.37 16.17 3.65
CA ASP A 171 0.00 17.15 2.62
C ASP A 171 1.50 17.46 2.65
N ALA A 172 2.09 17.62 3.85
CA ALA A 172 3.49 17.98 4.01
C ALA A 172 4.43 16.90 3.45
N PHE A 173 4.14 15.62 3.70
CA PHE A 173 4.93 14.49 3.18
C PHE A 173 4.65 14.22 1.69
N THR A 174 3.44 14.49 1.19
CA THR A 174 3.17 14.45 -0.27
C THR A 174 3.94 15.53 -1.02
N VAL A 175 3.92 16.78 -0.53
CA VAL A 175 4.73 17.85 -1.11
C VAL A 175 6.22 17.51 -1.02
N TRP A 176 6.68 16.94 0.11
CA TRP A 176 8.05 16.45 0.26
C TRP A 176 8.42 15.42 -0.82
N GLY A 177 7.54 14.45 -1.09
CA GLY A 177 7.75 13.45 -2.12
C GLY A 177 7.90 14.02 -3.53
N ILE A 178 7.05 14.98 -3.90
CA ILE A 178 7.14 15.69 -5.18
C ILE A 178 8.45 16.50 -5.27
N LEU A 179 8.89 17.12 -4.17
CA LEU A 179 10.19 17.79 -4.13
C LEU A 179 11.36 16.83 -4.31
N GLN A 180 11.26 15.61 -3.78
CA GLN A 180 12.27 14.57 -4.00
C GLN A 180 12.28 14.09 -5.46
N LEU A 181 11.12 13.99 -6.10
CA LEU A 181 11.03 13.71 -7.54
C LEU A 181 11.74 14.78 -8.37
N LEU A 182 11.53 16.07 -8.05
CA LEU A 182 12.19 17.18 -8.73
C LEU A 182 13.72 17.17 -8.55
N ARG A 183 14.20 16.67 -7.40
CA ARG A 183 15.63 16.46 -7.14
C ARG A 183 16.19 15.25 -7.88
N LEU A 184 15.39 14.19 -8.05
CA LEU A 184 15.80 12.99 -8.77
C LEU A 184 15.87 13.23 -10.28
N TYR A 185 14.95 14.03 -10.82
CA TYR A 185 14.86 14.36 -12.25
C TYR A 185 14.81 15.87 -12.53
N PRO A 186 15.88 16.63 -12.22
CA PRO A 186 15.91 18.06 -12.46
C PRO A 186 15.66 18.41 -13.93
N GLY A 187 14.68 19.29 -14.17
CA GLY A 187 14.36 19.79 -15.51
C GLY A 187 13.56 18.82 -16.39
N LYS A 188 13.23 17.61 -15.91
CA LYS A 188 12.47 16.62 -16.70
C LYS A 188 10.98 16.58 -16.34
N ILE A 189 10.55 17.21 -15.26
CA ILE A 189 9.12 17.39 -14.94
C ILE A 189 8.62 18.67 -15.63
N PRO A 190 7.60 18.59 -16.50
CA PRO A 190 7.07 19.73 -17.22
C PRO A 190 6.34 20.72 -16.30
N ASP A 191 6.10 21.92 -16.83
CA ASP A 191 5.22 22.87 -16.17
C ASP A 191 3.82 22.25 -16.02
N LEU A 192 3.27 22.25 -14.81
CA LEU A 192 1.95 21.68 -14.54
C LEU A 192 1.23 22.41 -13.41
N ASP A 193 -0.09 22.21 -13.37
CA ASP A 193 -1.00 22.79 -12.38
C ASP A 193 -1.98 21.71 -11.91
N LEU A 194 -1.86 21.31 -10.65
CA LEU A 194 -2.65 20.21 -10.10
C LEU A 194 -3.35 20.59 -8.80
N LEU A 195 -4.49 19.95 -8.58
CA LEU A 195 -5.23 19.96 -7.33
C LEU A 195 -5.00 18.64 -6.61
N PHE A 196 -4.81 18.69 -5.29
CA PHE A 196 -4.57 17.49 -4.50
C PHE A 196 -5.49 17.45 -3.28
N TYR A 197 -6.22 16.35 -3.16
CA TYR A 197 -6.98 16.00 -1.98
C TYR A 197 -6.21 14.95 -1.16
N SER A 198 -6.00 15.22 0.13
CA SER A 198 -5.21 14.34 1.02
C SER A 198 -6.03 13.72 2.16
N GLY A 199 -7.36 13.73 2.03
CA GLY A 199 -8.28 13.04 2.94
C GLY A 199 -8.46 11.55 2.60
N ASP A 200 -9.40 10.90 3.27
CA ASP A 200 -9.67 9.46 3.08
C ASP A 200 -10.70 9.18 1.97
N LYS A 201 -11.78 9.96 1.85
CA LYS A 201 -12.85 9.65 0.88
C LYS A 201 -12.51 10.21 -0.50
N THR A 202 -12.75 9.44 -1.57
CA THR A 202 -12.63 9.94 -2.95
C THR A 202 -13.57 11.13 -3.16
N MET A 203 -13.14 12.13 -3.91
CA MET A 203 -13.85 13.41 -4.02
C MET A 203 -14.66 13.58 -5.29
N ILE A 204 -14.20 13.05 -6.42
CA ILE A 204 -14.79 13.34 -7.73
C ILE A 204 -15.64 12.15 -8.16
N LYS A 205 -16.94 12.17 -7.83
CA LYS A 205 -17.85 11.06 -8.12
C LYS A 205 -18.33 11.08 -9.57
N LYS A 206 -18.26 9.94 -10.26
CA LYS A 206 -18.70 9.79 -11.66
C LYS A 206 -20.12 10.29 -11.89
N ARG A 207 -21.03 9.95 -10.97
CA ARG A 207 -22.46 10.31 -11.04
C ARG A 207 -22.70 11.83 -11.14
N ASP A 208 -21.79 12.65 -10.61
CA ASP A 208 -21.95 14.11 -10.57
C ASP A 208 -21.54 14.77 -11.92
N TYR A 209 -20.94 13.97 -12.83
CA TYR A 209 -20.43 14.42 -14.13
C TYR A 209 -20.96 13.58 -15.29
N GLN A 210 -22.14 12.97 -15.12
CA GLN A 210 -22.85 12.19 -16.14
C GLN A 210 -24.15 12.88 -16.56
N GLY A 211 -24.49 12.80 -17.86
CA GLY A 211 -25.74 13.33 -18.42
C GLY A 211 -25.55 14.44 -19.46
N PRO A 212 -26.63 14.84 -20.17
CA PRO A 212 -26.58 15.72 -21.33
C PRO A 212 -26.08 17.15 -21.03
N ASN A 213 -26.16 17.60 -19.77
CA ASN A 213 -25.70 18.91 -19.32
C ASN A 213 -24.55 18.83 -18.29
N ALA A 214 -23.90 17.67 -18.19
CA ALA A 214 -22.83 17.48 -17.23
C ALA A 214 -21.59 18.29 -17.63
N THR A 215 -21.03 19.01 -16.66
CA THR A 215 -19.73 19.68 -16.85
C THR A 215 -18.60 18.65 -16.84
N SER A 216 -17.46 18.96 -17.47
CA SER A 216 -16.29 18.10 -17.35
C SER A 216 -15.73 18.10 -15.92
N PRO A 217 -15.36 16.93 -15.39
CA PRO A 217 -14.89 16.78 -14.01
C PRO A 217 -13.56 17.51 -13.79
N PRO A 218 -13.33 18.13 -12.62
CA PRO A 218 -12.03 18.70 -12.27
C PRO A 218 -11.02 17.57 -12.01
N PRO A 219 -9.75 17.70 -12.46
CA PRO A 219 -8.73 16.71 -12.16
C PRO A 219 -8.20 16.91 -10.74
N VAL A 220 -8.52 15.97 -9.85
CA VAL A 220 -8.06 16.00 -8.46
C VAL A 220 -7.24 14.75 -8.19
N PHE A 221 -6.00 14.96 -7.75
CA PHE A 221 -5.12 13.90 -7.31
C PHE A 221 -5.51 13.45 -5.91
N HIS A 222 -5.50 12.14 -5.69
CA HIS A 222 -5.85 11.51 -4.41
C HIS A 222 -5.00 10.25 -4.21
N TYR A 223 -4.94 9.74 -2.99
CA TYR A 223 -4.19 8.52 -2.69
C TYR A 223 -4.96 7.23 -3.04
N CYS A 224 -6.25 7.36 -3.35
CA CYS A 224 -7.16 6.24 -3.50
C CYS A 224 -8.15 6.48 -4.65
N GLY A 225 -8.53 5.39 -5.30
CA GLY A 225 -9.66 5.35 -6.24
C GLY A 225 -10.72 4.36 -5.78
N GLU A 226 -11.91 4.51 -6.35
CA GLU A 226 -12.98 3.51 -6.36
C GLU A 226 -13.61 3.51 -7.75
N GLU A 227 -14.36 2.46 -8.09
CA GLU A 227 -15.00 2.33 -9.41
C GLU A 227 -15.92 3.52 -9.72
N GLU A 228 -16.57 4.09 -8.71
CA GLU A 228 -17.52 5.20 -8.85
C GLU A 228 -16.87 6.59 -8.78
N ALA A 229 -15.54 6.67 -8.74
CA ALA A 229 -14.79 7.93 -8.65
C ALA A 229 -13.88 8.17 -9.88
N LEU A 230 -13.46 9.42 -10.03
CA LEU A 230 -12.59 9.94 -11.08
C LEU A 230 -11.33 10.59 -10.51
N ASP A 231 -11.07 10.43 -9.21
CA ASP A 231 -9.83 10.89 -8.58
C ASP A 231 -8.61 10.24 -9.25
N ILE A 232 -7.55 11.04 -9.45
CA ILE A 232 -6.31 10.60 -10.09
C ILE A 232 -5.41 9.98 -9.01
N VAL A 233 -5.17 8.68 -9.08
CA VAL A 233 -4.50 7.95 -7.99
C VAL A 233 -3.00 8.21 -7.98
N PHE A 234 -2.48 8.62 -6.83
CA PHE A 234 -1.09 9.02 -6.58
C PHE A 234 -0.50 8.25 -5.38
N PRO A 235 0.82 7.96 -5.35
CA PRO A 235 1.45 7.32 -4.20
C PRO A 235 1.21 8.07 -2.89
N ASP A 236 0.87 7.33 -1.83
CA ASP A 236 0.54 7.91 -0.53
C ASP A 236 1.75 8.57 0.17
N TRP A 237 1.49 9.40 1.19
CA TRP A 237 2.55 10.13 1.89
C TRP A 237 3.52 9.23 2.67
N THR A 238 3.09 8.01 3.02
CA THR A 238 3.85 7.09 3.88
C THR A 238 5.08 6.50 3.18
N PHE A 239 5.21 6.64 1.85
CA PHE A 239 6.46 6.31 1.15
C PHE A 239 7.66 7.12 1.66
N TRP A 240 7.42 8.34 2.14
CA TRP A 240 8.46 9.20 2.73
C TRP A 240 8.41 9.26 4.26
N GLY A 241 7.42 8.62 4.88
CA GLY A 241 7.27 8.48 6.32
C GLY A 241 5.94 8.99 6.86
N TRP A 242 5.64 8.59 8.10
CA TRP A 242 4.44 9.03 8.82
C TRP A 242 4.78 9.21 10.31
N ALA A 243 5.13 10.45 10.68
CA ALA A 243 5.70 10.77 11.98
C ALA A 243 4.71 10.51 13.14
N GLU A 244 3.43 10.79 12.92
CA GLU A 244 2.38 10.70 13.95
C GLU A 244 2.19 9.28 14.50
N VAL A 245 2.59 8.27 13.73
CA VAL A 245 2.50 6.84 14.09
C VAL A 245 3.85 6.12 13.96
N ASN A 246 4.95 6.87 13.90
CA ASN A 246 6.32 6.38 13.85
C ASN A 246 6.59 5.35 12.74
N ILE A 247 6.08 5.60 11.54
CA ILE A 247 6.38 4.79 10.36
C ILE A 247 7.54 5.43 9.59
N MET A 248 8.61 4.65 9.42
CA MET A 248 9.81 5.01 8.67
C MET A 248 9.52 5.17 7.17
N PRO A 249 10.39 5.85 6.40
CA PRO A 249 10.27 5.85 4.94
C PRO A 249 10.31 4.43 4.39
N TRP A 250 9.64 4.23 3.25
CA TRP A 250 9.34 2.89 2.75
C TRP A 250 10.58 2.04 2.49
N GLU A 251 11.68 2.62 1.99
CA GLU A 251 12.91 1.84 1.75
C GLU A 251 13.51 1.28 3.05
N GLU A 252 13.54 2.06 4.13
CA GLU A 252 14.00 1.60 5.45
C GLU A 252 13.00 0.61 6.06
N MET A 253 11.71 0.90 5.95
CA MET A 253 10.65 0.03 6.48
C MET A 253 10.63 -1.34 5.80
N LEU A 254 10.77 -1.40 4.47
CA LEU A 254 10.84 -2.66 3.74
C LEU A 254 12.07 -3.48 4.15
N LYS A 255 13.24 -2.84 4.34
CA LYS A 255 14.44 -3.52 4.87
C LYS A 255 14.22 -4.06 6.28
N ALA A 256 13.55 -3.28 7.14
CA ALA A 256 13.23 -3.71 8.50
C ALA A 256 12.26 -4.90 8.53
N ILE A 257 11.21 -4.87 7.70
CA ILE A 257 10.24 -5.96 7.56
C ILE A 257 10.93 -7.23 7.04
N LYS A 258 11.79 -7.13 6.02
CA LYS A 258 12.58 -8.28 5.53
C LYS A 258 13.40 -8.92 6.64
N LYS A 259 14.13 -8.11 7.41
CA LYS A 259 14.87 -8.59 8.58
C LYS A 259 13.94 -9.18 9.64
N GLY A 260 12.72 -8.65 9.78
CA GLY A 260 11.66 -9.19 10.63
C GLY A 260 11.22 -10.59 10.19
N ASN A 261 11.01 -10.80 8.88
CA ASN A 261 10.60 -12.08 8.30
C ASN A 261 11.61 -13.19 8.55
N GLU A 262 12.91 -12.85 8.59
CA GLU A 262 14.02 -13.79 8.83
C GLU A 262 14.13 -14.26 10.29
N ARG A 263 13.44 -13.60 11.24
CA ARG A 263 13.54 -13.95 12.67
C ARG A 263 12.89 -15.28 13.03
N VAL A 264 11.84 -15.66 12.32
CA VAL A 264 11.08 -16.90 12.53
C VAL A 264 10.83 -17.52 11.17
N LYS A 265 11.29 -18.77 10.99
CA LYS A 265 11.03 -19.52 9.75
C LYS A 265 9.52 -19.63 9.54
N TRP A 266 9.07 -19.58 8.29
CA TRP A 266 7.64 -19.51 8.01
C TRP A 266 6.86 -20.70 8.61
N GLU A 267 7.47 -21.88 8.61
CA GLU A 267 6.91 -23.13 9.13
C GLU A 267 6.72 -23.08 10.67
N GLU A 268 7.54 -22.28 11.37
CA GLU A 268 7.53 -22.08 12.81
C GLU A 268 6.62 -20.91 13.25
N ARG A 269 6.06 -20.14 12.30
CA ARG A 269 5.14 -19.05 12.62
C ARG A 269 3.84 -19.57 13.21
N THR A 270 3.22 -18.75 14.07
CA THR A 270 1.93 -19.06 14.70
C THR A 270 0.88 -19.36 13.61
N PRO A 271 0.19 -20.52 13.67
CA PRO A 271 -0.69 -21.00 12.60
C PRO A 271 -2.07 -20.30 12.57
N TYR A 272 -2.14 -19.05 13.00
CA TYR A 272 -3.38 -18.29 13.18
C TYR A 272 -3.44 -17.10 12.23
N ALA A 273 -4.66 -16.67 11.88
CA ALA A 273 -4.86 -15.39 11.24
C ALA A 273 -4.75 -14.26 12.24
N TYR A 274 -4.05 -13.19 11.84
CA TYR A 274 -3.76 -12.08 12.72
C TYR A 274 -4.10 -10.74 12.09
N TRP A 275 -4.80 -9.92 12.87
CA TRP A 275 -5.01 -8.51 12.58
C TRP A 275 -4.78 -7.66 13.83
N ARG A 276 -4.15 -6.50 13.64
CA ARG A 276 -4.11 -5.44 14.66
C ARG A 276 -4.31 -4.09 13.99
N GLY A 277 -5.28 -3.32 14.47
CA GLY A 277 -5.58 -2.00 13.91
C GLY A 277 -6.63 -1.25 14.71
N ASN A 278 -6.85 0.01 14.37
CA ASN A 278 -7.90 0.81 14.99
C ASN A 278 -9.26 0.37 14.40
N PRO A 279 -10.18 -0.19 15.22
CA PRO A 279 -11.48 -0.64 14.73
C PRO A 279 -12.47 0.51 14.52
N TYR A 280 -12.28 1.65 15.21
CA TYR A 280 -13.27 2.73 15.27
C TYR A 280 -13.19 3.72 14.09
N VAL A 281 -12.47 3.36 13.02
CA VAL A 281 -12.37 4.18 11.80
C VAL A 281 -13.42 3.81 10.75
N ALA A 282 -14.11 2.68 10.91
CA ALA A 282 -15.16 2.22 10.00
C ALA A 282 -16.11 1.24 10.69
N ALA A 283 -17.39 1.29 10.33
CA ALA A 283 -18.39 0.36 10.85
C ALA A 283 -18.05 -1.11 10.51
N ASP A 284 -17.51 -1.36 9.31
CA ASP A 284 -17.13 -2.72 8.90
C ASP A 284 -15.99 -3.30 9.75
N ARG A 285 -15.07 -2.47 10.25
CA ARG A 285 -14.04 -2.92 11.21
C ARG A 285 -14.61 -3.24 12.60
N VAL A 286 -15.63 -2.52 13.03
CA VAL A 286 -16.34 -2.82 14.29
C VAL A 286 -17.08 -4.15 14.15
N ASP A 287 -17.76 -4.37 13.03
CA ASP A 287 -18.42 -5.64 12.71
C ASP A 287 -17.41 -6.80 12.63
N PHE A 288 -16.27 -6.58 11.96
CA PHE A 288 -15.19 -7.54 11.84
C PHE A 288 -14.64 -8.05 13.17
N LEU A 289 -14.63 -7.23 14.24
CA LEU A 289 -14.19 -7.70 15.57
C LEU A 289 -15.06 -8.85 16.12
N LYS A 290 -16.29 -9.03 15.64
CA LYS A 290 -17.15 -10.16 16.02
C LYS A 290 -16.60 -11.51 15.56
N CYS A 291 -15.65 -11.54 14.61
CA CYS A 291 -14.99 -12.78 14.20
C CYS A 291 -14.01 -13.30 15.27
N ASN A 292 -13.68 -12.50 16.28
CA ASN A 292 -12.91 -12.95 17.44
C ASN A 292 -13.85 -13.65 18.44
N LEU A 293 -14.09 -14.94 18.20
CA LEU A 293 -15.02 -15.76 18.98
C LEU A 293 -14.47 -16.11 20.39
N SER A 294 -15.35 -16.60 21.26
CA SER A 294 -15.00 -17.01 22.62
C SER A 294 -14.08 -18.23 22.67
N ASP A 295 -13.42 -18.48 23.81
CA ASP A 295 -12.57 -19.65 24.06
C ASP A 295 -13.26 -21.02 23.77
N LYS A 296 -14.58 -21.07 23.73
CA LYS A 296 -15.36 -22.28 23.38
C LYS A 296 -15.37 -22.59 21.88
N TYR A 297 -15.15 -21.59 21.02
CA TYR A 297 -15.20 -21.70 19.56
C TYR A 297 -13.98 -20.99 18.96
N ASP A 298 -12.82 -21.66 18.98
CA ASP A 298 -11.60 -21.06 18.45
C ASP A 298 -11.45 -21.31 16.95
N TRP A 299 -11.64 -20.27 16.13
CA TRP A 299 -11.42 -20.30 14.69
C TRP A 299 -10.00 -19.96 14.27
N ASN A 300 -9.05 -19.94 15.22
CA ASN A 300 -7.65 -19.59 14.97
C ASN A 300 -7.48 -18.19 14.35
N VAL A 301 -8.40 -17.28 14.68
CA VAL A 301 -8.38 -15.86 14.29
C VAL A 301 -8.06 -15.01 15.51
N ARG A 302 -7.13 -14.06 15.38
CA ARG A 302 -6.67 -13.18 16.47
C ARG A 302 -6.78 -11.73 16.04
N LEU A 303 -7.77 -11.03 16.59
CA LEU A 303 -8.07 -9.63 16.25
C LEU A 303 -7.79 -8.73 17.45
N TYR A 304 -6.92 -7.73 17.27
CA TYR A 304 -6.51 -6.82 18.34
C TYR A 304 -6.80 -5.36 17.99
N SER A 305 -7.42 -4.65 18.93
CA SER A 305 -7.60 -3.20 18.81
C SER A 305 -6.28 -2.48 19.05
N GLN A 306 -5.94 -1.56 18.14
CA GLN A 306 -4.78 -0.67 18.26
C GLN A 306 -5.23 0.71 18.76
N ASP A 307 -4.81 1.06 19.98
CA ASP A 307 -4.98 2.41 20.52
C ASP A 307 -3.72 3.25 20.27
N TRP A 308 -3.79 4.13 19.27
CA TRP A 308 -2.70 5.03 18.93
C TRP A 308 -2.36 6.04 20.03
N ARG A 309 -3.32 6.45 20.86
CA ARG A 309 -3.04 7.36 21.99
C ARG A 309 -2.17 6.66 23.04
N LYS A 310 -2.45 5.37 23.28
CA LYS A 310 -1.64 4.54 24.18
C LYS A 310 -0.26 4.28 23.59
N GLU A 311 -0.14 3.94 22.31
CA GLU A 311 1.17 3.72 21.67
C GLU A 311 2.05 4.96 21.72
N ILE A 312 1.50 6.14 21.44
CA ILE A 312 2.25 7.41 21.52
C ILE A 312 2.83 7.58 22.93
N LYS A 313 2.03 7.36 23.98
CA LYS A 313 2.49 7.46 25.37
C LYS A 313 3.55 6.41 25.74
N GLN A 314 3.50 5.25 25.12
CA GLN A 314 4.40 4.12 25.40
C GLN A 314 5.63 4.07 24.46
N GLY A 315 5.75 5.01 23.52
CA GLY A 315 6.85 5.07 22.56
C GLY A 315 6.78 4.00 21.48
N PHE A 316 5.58 3.62 21.02
CA PHE A 316 5.33 2.69 19.91
C PHE A 316 5.94 1.29 20.10
N LYS A 317 6.17 0.87 21.35
CA LYS A 317 6.83 -0.41 21.68
C LYS A 317 6.08 -1.63 21.15
N HIS A 318 4.77 -1.52 20.91
CA HIS A 318 3.91 -2.65 20.53
C HIS A 318 3.27 -2.48 19.14
N SER A 319 3.63 -1.43 18.40
CA SER A 319 3.08 -1.14 17.06
C SER A 319 4.12 -1.14 15.95
N LYS A 320 5.37 -1.56 16.23
CA LYS A 320 6.41 -1.73 15.21
C LYS A 320 5.96 -2.72 14.15
N LEU A 321 6.12 -2.37 12.87
CA LEU A 321 5.64 -3.21 11.76
C LEU A 321 6.54 -4.41 11.53
N GLU A 322 7.85 -4.23 11.70
CA GLU A 322 8.88 -5.27 11.57
C GLU A 322 8.76 -6.40 12.60
N ASP A 323 7.96 -6.20 13.65
CA ASP A 323 7.71 -7.18 14.71
C ASP A 323 6.40 -7.97 14.48
N GLN A 324 5.65 -7.68 13.41
CA GLN A 324 4.28 -8.20 13.21
C GLN A 324 4.18 -9.34 12.19
N CYS A 325 5.29 -9.80 11.61
CA CYS A 325 5.33 -10.90 10.64
C CYS A 325 5.53 -12.27 11.31
N THR A 326 4.82 -12.49 12.43
CA THR A 326 4.98 -13.67 13.32
C THR A 326 3.94 -14.76 13.10
N HIS A 327 2.93 -14.50 12.28
CA HIS A 327 1.79 -15.39 12.04
C HIS A 327 1.79 -15.84 10.58
N ARG A 328 1.32 -17.07 10.31
CA ARG A 328 1.22 -17.61 8.94
C ARG A 328 0.28 -16.79 8.05
N TYR A 329 -0.77 -16.21 8.64
CA TYR A 329 -1.80 -15.47 7.91
C TYR A 329 -1.96 -14.05 8.46
N LYS A 330 -2.01 -13.06 7.57
CA LYS A 330 -2.22 -11.65 7.91
C LYS A 330 -3.49 -11.15 7.25
N ILE A 331 -4.37 -10.52 8.01
CA ILE A 331 -5.66 -10.06 7.46
C ILE A 331 -5.50 -8.62 6.99
N TYR A 332 -5.98 -8.33 5.78
CA TYR A 332 -6.20 -6.98 5.30
C TYR A 332 -7.69 -6.67 5.29
N ILE A 333 -8.04 -5.50 5.85
CA ILE A 333 -9.38 -4.93 5.82
C ILE A 333 -9.27 -3.41 5.71
N GLU A 334 -10.14 -2.82 4.91
CA GLU A 334 -10.22 -1.39 4.69
C GLU A 334 -10.53 -0.61 5.98
N GLY A 335 -10.08 0.65 6.02
CA GLY A 335 -10.38 1.59 7.10
C GLY A 335 -11.60 2.42 6.74
N ALA A 336 -11.51 3.74 6.94
CA ALA A 336 -12.52 4.67 6.42
C ALA A 336 -12.68 4.55 4.88
N THR A 337 -11.58 4.18 4.20
CA THR A 337 -11.44 3.85 2.78
C THR A 337 -10.27 2.86 2.61
N TRP A 338 -9.44 2.95 1.55
CA TRP A 338 -8.21 2.17 1.43
C TRP A 338 -7.37 2.27 2.72
N SER A 339 -6.72 1.17 3.11
CA SER A 339 -5.85 1.18 4.28
C SER A 339 -4.39 1.12 3.87
N VAL A 340 -3.60 2.10 4.30
CA VAL A 340 -2.15 2.14 4.05
C VAL A 340 -1.38 0.91 4.56
N SER A 341 -2.00 0.08 5.41
CA SER A 341 -1.45 -1.18 5.92
C SER A 341 -1.21 -2.23 4.84
N GLU A 342 -1.87 -2.14 3.68
CA GLU A 342 -1.84 -3.17 2.61
C GLU A 342 -0.41 -3.58 2.23
N LYS A 343 0.42 -2.61 1.78
CA LYS A 343 1.80 -2.87 1.36
C LYS A 343 2.69 -3.46 2.47
N TYR A 344 2.45 -3.09 3.72
CA TYR A 344 3.21 -3.61 4.86
C TYR A 344 2.79 -5.03 5.22
N ILE A 345 1.50 -5.35 5.11
CA ILE A 345 0.96 -6.70 5.31
C ILE A 345 1.47 -7.64 4.23
N LEU A 346 1.40 -7.24 2.96
CA LEU A 346 1.88 -8.03 1.83
C LEU A 346 3.39 -8.30 1.91
N ALA A 347 4.17 -7.41 2.52
CA ALA A 347 5.62 -7.58 2.69
C ALA A 347 6.03 -8.64 3.75
N CYS A 348 5.10 -9.21 4.52
CA CYS A 348 5.44 -10.11 5.64
C CYS A 348 5.77 -11.56 5.27
N ASP A 349 5.72 -11.98 3.99
CA ASP A 349 5.75 -13.39 3.54
C ASP A 349 4.62 -14.29 4.11
N SER A 350 3.75 -13.72 4.95
CA SER A 350 2.52 -14.37 5.41
C SER A 350 1.49 -14.36 4.27
N MET A 351 0.68 -15.41 4.17
CA MET A 351 -0.44 -15.39 3.22
C MET A 351 -1.42 -14.29 3.67
N THR A 352 -1.61 -13.30 2.81
CA THR A 352 -2.52 -12.19 3.09
C THR A 352 -3.95 -12.66 2.85
N LEU A 353 -4.78 -12.64 3.88
CA LEU A 353 -6.23 -12.87 3.80
C LEU A 353 -6.89 -11.52 3.54
N MET A 354 -7.30 -11.27 2.30
CA MET A 354 -7.74 -9.97 1.82
C MET A 354 -9.26 -9.91 1.81
N ILE A 355 -9.86 -9.23 2.79
CA ILE A 355 -11.28 -8.91 2.77
C ILE A 355 -11.54 -8.01 1.57
N LYS A 356 -12.47 -8.43 0.70
CA LYS A 356 -12.75 -7.85 -0.62
C LYS A 356 -12.70 -6.32 -0.57
N PRO A 357 -11.65 -5.68 -1.12
CA PRO A 357 -11.52 -4.23 -1.07
C PRO A 357 -12.52 -3.57 -2.03
N LYS A 358 -13.05 -2.42 -1.62
CA LYS A 358 -13.79 -1.51 -2.51
C LYS A 358 -12.86 -0.50 -3.17
N TYR A 359 -11.82 -0.10 -2.45
CA TYR A 359 -10.88 0.95 -2.84
C TYR A 359 -9.59 0.33 -3.38
N PHE A 360 -8.89 1.11 -4.20
CA PHE A 360 -7.58 0.73 -4.71
C PHE A 360 -6.60 1.90 -4.62
N ASP A 361 -5.32 1.58 -4.54
CA ASP A 361 -4.23 2.52 -4.74
C ASP A 361 -3.59 2.32 -6.11
N PHE A 362 -2.45 2.98 -6.33
CA PHE A 362 -1.81 3.03 -7.63
C PHE A 362 -1.24 1.67 -8.11
N PHE A 363 -1.08 0.68 -7.23
CA PHE A 363 -0.55 -0.64 -7.60
C PHE A 363 -1.53 -1.78 -7.34
N SER A 364 -2.44 -1.66 -6.36
CA SER A 364 -3.22 -2.78 -5.83
C SER A 364 -4.17 -3.41 -6.85
N ARG A 365 -4.59 -2.65 -7.89
CA ARG A 365 -5.32 -3.18 -9.06
C ARG A 365 -4.58 -4.30 -9.80
N SER A 366 -3.28 -4.47 -9.59
CA SER A 366 -2.48 -5.52 -10.23
C SER A 366 -2.28 -6.76 -9.35
N LEU A 367 -2.82 -6.77 -8.12
CA LEU A 367 -2.84 -7.95 -7.26
C LEU A 367 -3.82 -9.00 -7.81
N ALA A 368 -3.54 -10.27 -7.56
CA ALA A 368 -4.31 -11.39 -8.11
C ALA A 368 -4.63 -12.41 -7.01
N PRO A 369 -5.90 -12.84 -6.88
CA PRO A 369 -6.30 -13.82 -5.88
C PRO A 369 -5.63 -15.18 -6.16
N LEU A 370 -5.33 -15.91 -5.08
CA LEU A 370 -4.58 -17.18 -5.06
C LEU A 370 -3.15 -17.14 -5.64
N GLN A 371 -2.70 -15.97 -6.10
CA GLN A 371 -1.31 -15.74 -6.49
C GLN A 371 -0.61 -14.82 -5.49
N HIS A 372 -1.22 -13.70 -5.13
CA HIS A 372 -0.62 -12.69 -4.24
C HIS A 372 -1.32 -12.62 -2.87
N TYR A 373 -2.56 -13.08 -2.79
CA TYR A 373 -3.39 -13.06 -1.58
C TYR A 373 -4.49 -14.12 -1.65
N TRP A 374 -5.11 -14.44 -0.51
CA TRP A 374 -6.32 -15.25 -0.42
C TRP A 374 -7.56 -14.33 -0.32
N PRO A 375 -8.55 -14.44 -1.24
CA PRO A 375 -9.74 -13.58 -1.20
C PRO A 375 -10.67 -13.97 -0.04
N ILE A 376 -11.26 -12.98 0.63
CA ILE A 376 -12.25 -13.17 1.69
C ILE A 376 -13.49 -12.31 1.38
N SER A 377 -14.69 -12.86 1.52
CA SER A 377 -15.92 -12.10 1.30
C SER A 377 -16.10 -11.01 2.34
N SER A 378 -16.58 -9.84 1.95
CA SER A 378 -16.98 -8.79 2.90
C SER A 378 -18.25 -9.15 3.68
N LYS A 379 -19.09 -10.06 3.13
CA LYS A 379 -20.35 -10.48 3.74
C LYS A 379 -20.15 -11.64 4.73
N SER A 380 -19.38 -12.66 4.32
CA SER A 380 -19.15 -13.90 5.08
C SER A 380 -17.79 -13.93 5.79
N LYS A 381 -17.16 -12.75 5.98
CA LYS A 381 -15.78 -12.57 6.45
C LYS A 381 -15.34 -13.51 7.57
N CYS A 382 -16.15 -13.77 8.59
CA CYS A 382 -15.74 -14.60 9.72
C CYS A 382 -15.64 -16.09 9.34
N SER A 383 -16.63 -16.63 8.63
CA SER A 383 -16.64 -18.04 8.21
C SER A 383 -15.54 -18.32 7.18
N ASP A 384 -15.31 -17.39 6.27
CA ASP A 384 -14.29 -17.48 5.24
C ASP A 384 -12.88 -17.45 5.84
N LEU A 385 -12.66 -16.62 6.88
CA LEU A 385 -11.40 -16.60 7.61
C LEU A 385 -11.12 -17.92 8.31
N LYS A 386 -12.13 -18.54 8.93
CA LYS A 386 -11.99 -19.88 9.52
C LYS A 386 -11.56 -20.89 8.46
N PHE A 387 -12.27 -20.95 7.34
CA PHE A 387 -11.95 -21.83 6.24
C PHE A 387 -10.54 -21.60 5.70
N ALA A 388 -10.17 -20.35 5.42
CA ALA A 388 -8.86 -19.99 4.87
C ALA A 388 -7.70 -20.41 5.80
N VAL A 389 -7.88 -20.26 7.12
CA VAL A 389 -6.87 -20.67 8.11
C VAL A 389 -6.75 -22.20 8.17
N GLU A 390 -7.87 -22.93 8.19
CA GLU A 390 -7.84 -24.40 8.19
C GLU A 390 -7.24 -24.95 6.89
N TRP A 391 -7.68 -24.43 5.74
CA TRP A 391 -7.13 -24.78 4.43
C TRP A 391 -5.62 -24.52 4.39
N GLY A 392 -5.19 -23.34 4.83
CA GLY A 392 -3.78 -22.95 4.80
C GLY A 392 -2.91 -23.80 5.72
N ASN A 393 -3.44 -24.27 6.85
CA ASN A 393 -2.70 -25.13 7.77
C ASN A 393 -2.61 -26.57 7.26
N ASN A 394 -3.57 -27.00 6.45
CA ASN A 394 -3.54 -28.28 5.75
C ASN A 394 -2.74 -28.24 4.43
N HIS A 395 -2.42 -27.04 3.92
CA HIS A 395 -1.69 -26.81 2.66
C HIS A 395 -0.58 -25.78 2.85
N THR A 396 0.33 -26.07 3.78
CA THR A 396 1.36 -25.13 4.24
C THR A 396 2.28 -24.65 3.12
N ASP A 397 2.69 -25.54 2.22
CA ASP A 397 3.50 -25.23 1.03
C ASP A 397 2.81 -24.21 0.11
N LYS A 398 1.52 -24.41 -0.17
CA LYS A 398 0.73 -23.51 -1.01
C LYS A 398 0.49 -22.16 -0.34
N ALA A 399 0.15 -22.17 0.95
CA ALA A 399 -0.05 -20.94 1.71
C ALA A 399 1.24 -20.08 1.76
N GLN A 400 2.39 -20.71 1.99
CA GLN A 400 3.69 -20.04 1.95
C GLN A 400 3.99 -19.48 0.56
N ALA A 401 3.69 -20.24 -0.50
CA ALA A 401 3.90 -19.80 -1.88
C ALA A 401 3.08 -18.54 -2.22
N ILE A 402 1.82 -18.47 -1.80
CA ILE A 402 0.96 -17.28 -1.98
C ILE A 402 1.54 -16.07 -1.23
N GLY A 403 1.89 -16.25 0.05
CA GLY A 403 2.49 -15.18 0.86
C GLY A 403 3.79 -14.64 0.27
N LYS A 404 4.70 -15.54 -0.14
CA LYS A 404 5.98 -15.19 -0.76
C LYS A 404 5.83 -14.55 -2.14
N ALA A 405 4.82 -14.93 -2.91
CA ALA A 405 4.53 -14.28 -4.18
C ALA A 405 4.00 -12.85 -3.97
N GLY A 406 3.14 -12.62 -2.98
CA GLY A 406 2.66 -11.29 -2.58
C GLY A 406 3.80 -10.36 -2.14
N SER A 407 4.68 -10.82 -1.25
CA SER A 407 5.83 -10.03 -0.78
C SER A 407 6.82 -9.73 -1.91
N LYS A 408 7.16 -10.74 -2.72
CA LYS A 408 8.04 -10.57 -3.89
C LYS A 408 7.48 -9.52 -4.86
N LEU A 409 6.17 -9.51 -5.09
CA LEU A 409 5.54 -8.50 -5.93
C LEU A 409 5.75 -7.10 -5.35
N ILE A 410 5.51 -6.91 -4.05
CA ILE A 410 5.69 -5.62 -3.38
C ILE A 410 7.15 -5.15 -3.43
N GLU A 411 8.10 -6.06 -3.23
CA GLU A 411 9.53 -5.75 -3.33
C GLU A 411 9.94 -5.31 -4.75
N GLN A 412 9.33 -5.89 -5.77
CA GLN A 412 9.61 -5.58 -7.16
C GLN A 412 8.87 -4.32 -7.63
N PHE A 413 7.59 -4.20 -7.29
CA PHE A 413 6.74 -3.09 -7.72
C PHE A 413 7.11 -1.82 -6.99
N LEU A 414 7.24 -1.87 -5.67
CA LEU A 414 7.31 -0.68 -4.83
C LEU A 414 8.73 -0.28 -4.46
N THR A 415 9.73 -0.55 -5.29
CA THR A 415 11.04 0.11 -5.07
C THR A 415 10.86 1.62 -5.11
N MET A 416 11.60 2.39 -4.29
CA MET A 416 11.49 3.86 -4.33
C MET A 416 11.79 4.42 -5.73
N ARG A 417 12.62 3.72 -6.53
CA ARG A 417 12.79 4.05 -7.95
C ARG A 417 11.46 3.98 -8.69
N ASN A 418 10.75 2.85 -8.65
CA ASN A 418 9.47 2.72 -9.35
C ASN A 418 8.39 3.68 -8.81
N VAL A 419 8.41 4.01 -7.51
CA VAL A 419 7.50 5.02 -6.95
C VAL A 419 7.75 6.38 -7.62
N TYR A 420 9.01 6.80 -7.72
CA TYR A 420 9.35 8.05 -8.42
C TYR A 420 9.11 7.97 -9.93
N ASP A 421 9.41 6.86 -10.60
CA ASP A 421 9.12 6.69 -12.04
C ASP A 421 7.61 6.74 -12.30
N TYR A 422 6.78 6.19 -11.40
CA TYR A 422 5.31 6.26 -11.52
C TYR A 422 4.83 7.70 -11.39
N MET A 423 5.32 8.42 -10.37
CA MET A 423 5.02 9.85 -10.21
C MET A 423 5.49 10.66 -11.42
N PHE A 424 6.68 10.37 -11.95
CA PHE A 424 7.24 11.01 -13.14
C PHE A 424 6.27 10.87 -14.32
N HIS A 425 5.88 9.63 -14.65
CA HIS A 425 5.01 9.35 -15.79
C HIS A 425 3.61 9.91 -15.60
N LEU A 426 3.02 9.76 -14.42
CA LEU A 426 1.70 10.31 -14.14
C LEU A 426 1.66 11.83 -14.32
N LEU A 427 2.65 12.56 -13.78
CA LEU A 427 2.73 14.01 -13.92
C LEU A 427 3.04 14.45 -15.35
N ASN A 428 3.88 13.70 -16.08
CA ASN A 428 4.19 13.98 -17.48
C ASN A 428 2.96 13.77 -18.38
N GLU A 429 2.29 12.63 -18.29
CA GLU A 429 1.07 12.36 -19.06
C GLU A 429 -0.05 13.34 -18.70
N TYR A 430 -0.22 13.66 -17.41
CA TYR A 430 -1.17 14.68 -16.96
C TYR A 430 -0.89 16.05 -17.61
N SER A 431 0.37 16.49 -17.65
CA SER A 431 0.73 17.80 -18.19
C SER A 431 0.37 17.96 -19.67
N LYS A 432 0.42 16.88 -20.47
CA LYS A 432 0.05 16.87 -21.89
C LYS A 432 -1.45 17.16 -22.12
N LEU A 433 -2.26 16.96 -21.09
CA LEU A 433 -3.71 17.21 -21.14
C LEU A 433 -4.06 18.67 -20.84
N LEU A 434 -3.14 19.46 -20.28
CA LEU A 434 -3.40 20.86 -19.96
C LEU A 434 -3.56 21.71 -21.23
N LYS A 435 -4.72 22.35 -21.37
CA LYS A 435 -5.04 23.27 -22.50
C LYS A 435 -4.68 24.72 -22.21
N PHE A 436 -3.84 24.96 -21.21
CA PHE A 436 -3.41 26.28 -20.79
C PHE A 436 -1.99 26.19 -20.26
N LYS A 437 -1.26 27.31 -20.32
CA LYS A 437 0.05 27.42 -19.69
C LYS A 437 -0.11 27.61 -18.18
N PRO A 438 0.47 26.76 -17.32
CA PRO A 438 0.45 26.96 -15.87
C PRO A 438 1.02 28.32 -15.47
N THR A 439 0.34 28.98 -14.53
CA THR A 439 0.75 30.28 -13.97
C THR A 439 0.74 30.19 -12.46
N ILE A 440 1.72 30.79 -11.80
CA ILE A 440 1.81 30.79 -10.32
C ILE A 440 0.62 31.57 -9.75
N PRO A 441 -0.26 30.94 -8.94
CA PRO A 441 -1.35 31.64 -8.26
C PRO A 441 -0.82 32.67 -7.28
N SER A 442 -1.54 33.80 -7.11
CA SER A 442 -1.08 34.92 -6.27
C SER A 442 -0.87 34.55 -4.79
N LYS A 443 -1.59 33.54 -4.29
CA LYS A 443 -1.47 33.04 -2.91
C LYS A 443 -0.50 31.85 -2.77
N ALA A 444 0.05 31.35 -3.87
CA ALA A 444 0.98 30.22 -3.84
C ALA A 444 2.35 30.66 -3.34
N LYS A 445 2.97 29.83 -2.49
CA LYS A 445 4.32 30.07 -1.97
C LYS A 445 5.30 29.09 -2.61
N ARG A 446 6.50 29.56 -3.00
CA ARG A 446 7.59 28.69 -3.45
C ARG A 446 7.97 27.72 -2.33
N VAL A 447 8.10 26.44 -2.66
CA VAL A 447 8.52 25.38 -1.74
C VAL A 447 9.71 24.59 -2.30
N CYS A 448 10.55 24.10 -1.40
CA CYS A 448 11.74 23.29 -1.67
C CYS A 448 12.08 22.45 -0.43
N SER A 449 13.13 21.62 -0.51
CA SER A 449 13.53 20.75 0.60
C SER A 449 13.91 21.55 1.85
N GLU A 450 14.54 22.70 1.70
CA GLU A 450 14.98 23.58 2.79
C GLU A 450 13.79 24.17 3.55
N THR A 451 12.80 24.72 2.82
CA THR A 451 11.60 25.30 3.43
C THR A 451 10.71 24.26 4.09
N THR A 452 10.81 22.99 3.70
CA THR A 452 9.92 21.92 4.17
C THR A 452 10.55 21.03 5.24
N ALA A 453 11.87 20.82 5.24
CA ALA A 453 12.54 19.96 6.23
C ALA A 453 13.24 20.75 7.33
N CYS A 454 13.86 21.89 7.04
CA CYS A 454 14.70 22.54 8.04
C CYS A 454 13.90 23.16 9.20
N SER A 455 12.63 23.53 8.98
CA SER A 455 11.72 24.06 10.03
C SER A 455 11.15 22.98 10.95
N GLU A 456 11.25 21.73 10.54
CA GLU A 456 10.77 20.61 11.33
C GLU A 456 11.74 20.27 12.46
N LYS A 457 11.22 19.61 13.49
CA LYS A 457 12.00 19.10 14.63
C LYS A 457 11.66 17.64 14.88
N GLY A 458 12.56 16.95 15.59
CA GLY A 458 12.38 15.55 15.99
C GLY A 458 12.11 14.64 14.79
N LEU A 459 11.18 13.71 14.99
CA LEU A 459 10.85 12.66 14.03
C LEU A 459 10.43 13.20 12.65
N TYR A 460 9.70 14.32 12.60
CA TYR A 460 9.30 14.94 11.33
C TYR A 460 10.49 15.32 10.45
N LYS A 461 11.54 15.90 11.05
CA LYS A 461 12.78 16.23 10.34
C LYS A 461 13.56 14.98 9.98
N GLU A 462 13.65 14.03 10.91
CA GLU A 462 14.38 12.78 10.72
C GLU A 462 13.86 11.99 9.52
N LEU A 463 12.54 11.78 9.44
CA LEU A 463 11.92 11.03 8.34
C LEU A 463 12.13 11.71 6.98
N LYS A 464 12.03 13.05 6.92
CA LYS A 464 12.33 13.81 5.70
C LYS A 464 13.79 13.63 5.29
N VAL A 465 14.74 13.83 6.21
CA VAL A 465 16.17 13.67 5.92
C VAL A 465 16.53 12.25 5.47
N LYS A 466 15.94 11.23 6.12
CA LYS A 466 16.12 9.81 5.75
C LYS A 466 15.61 9.50 4.34
N SER A 467 14.49 10.09 3.95
CA SER A 467 13.86 9.89 2.63
C SER A 467 14.34 10.88 1.56
N MET A 468 15.38 11.66 1.83
CA MET A 468 15.84 12.72 0.93
C MET A 468 16.63 12.15 -0.25
N VAL A 469 16.28 12.58 -1.47
CA VAL A 469 17.09 12.33 -2.66
C VAL A 469 18.32 13.24 -2.61
N LYS A 470 19.51 12.62 -2.57
CA LYS A 470 20.80 13.31 -2.37
C LYS A 470 21.49 13.73 -3.67
N SER A 471 21.14 13.14 -4.81
CA SER A 471 21.72 13.46 -6.11
C SER A 471 20.68 13.22 -7.21
N PRO A 472 20.84 13.87 -8.39
CA PRO A 472 20.12 13.48 -9.60
C PRO A 472 20.31 12.01 -9.93
N SER A 473 19.38 11.47 -10.70
CA SER A 473 19.55 10.15 -11.28
C SER A 473 20.40 10.21 -12.54
N GLU A 474 21.44 9.38 -12.60
CA GLU A 474 22.25 9.11 -13.80
C GLU A 474 21.50 8.27 -14.86
N LYS A 475 20.29 7.80 -14.53
CA LYS A 475 19.45 6.97 -15.39
C LYS A 475 18.13 7.66 -15.67
N LEU A 476 17.71 7.65 -16.94
CA LEU A 476 16.35 8.05 -17.30
C LEU A 476 15.28 7.18 -16.59
N PRO A 477 14.07 7.71 -16.35
CA PRO A 477 12.93 6.88 -15.95
C PRO A 477 12.75 5.68 -16.89
N CYS A 478 12.20 4.59 -16.39
CA CYS A 478 11.79 3.46 -17.24
C CYS A 478 10.80 3.92 -18.33
N ALA A 479 10.65 3.16 -19.42
CA ALA A 479 9.69 3.47 -20.48
C ALA A 479 8.26 3.11 -20.04
N LEU A 480 7.34 4.08 -20.11
CA LEU A 480 5.93 3.86 -19.79
C LEU A 480 5.31 2.87 -20.78
N PRO A 481 4.76 1.73 -20.34
CA PRO A 481 4.06 0.81 -21.23
C PRO A 481 2.82 1.47 -21.87
N PRO A 482 2.39 1.00 -23.07
CA PRO A 482 1.16 1.46 -23.70
C PRO A 482 -0.07 1.13 -22.83
N PRO A 483 -1.21 1.80 -23.04
CA PRO A 483 -2.45 1.46 -22.34
C PRO A 483 -2.81 -0.02 -22.50
N TYR A 484 -3.61 -0.55 -21.58
CA TYR A 484 -4.25 -1.84 -21.81
C TYR A 484 -5.20 -1.74 -23.00
N GLU A 485 -5.27 -2.81 -23.79
CA GLU A 485 -6.38 -2.97 -24.72
C GLU A 485 -7.71 -3.02 -23.94
N PRO A 486 -8.80 -2.41 -24.41
CA PRO A 486 -10.05 -2.33 -23.64
C PRO A 486 -10.56 -3.68 -23.12
N HIS A 487 -10.44 -4.73 -23.93
CA HIS A 487 -10.86 -6.08 -23.56
C HIS A 487 -9.93 -6.74 -22.53
N ALA A 488 -8.66 -6.33 -22.44
CA ALA A 488 -7.69 -6.92 -21.52
C ALA A 488 -7.98 -6.54 -20.05
N ILE A 489 -8.45 -5.31 -19.81
CA ILE A 489 -8.88 -4.90 -18.45
C ILE A 489 -10.05 -5.76 -18.00
N GLN A 490 -11.09 -5.89 -18.84
CA GLN A 490 -12.27 -6.68 -18.51
C GLN A 490 -11.91 -8.15 -18.30
N ALA A 491 -11.11 -8.75 -19.20
CA ALA A 491 -10.66 -10.14 -19.05
C ALA A 491 -9.87 -10.38 -17.76
N SER A 492 -9.04 -9.42 -17.33
CA SER A 492 -8.36 -9.47 -16.04
C SER A 492 -9.33 -9.43 -14.87
N LEU A 493 -10.35 -8.55 -14.90
CA LEU A 493 -11.39 -8.49 -13.87
C LEU A 493 -12.21 -9.77 -13.80
N ASP A 494 -12.66 -10.28 -14.94
CA ASP A 494 -13.43 -11.53 -15.05
C ASP A 494 -12.63 -12.72 -14.52
N THR A 495 -11.31 -12.76 -14.79
CA THR A 495 -10.42 -13.79 -14.27
C THR A 495 -10.33 -13.73 -12.74
N LYS A 496 -10.18 -12.54 -12.16
CA LYS A 496 -10.15 -12.38 -10.69
C LYS A 496 -11.47 -12.80 -10.06
N GLU A 497 -12.59 -12.42 -10.68
CA GLU A 497 -13.91 -12.81 -10.21
C GLU A 497 -14.11 -14.33 -10.28
N LYS A 498 -13.73 -14.96 -11.39
CA LYS A 498 -13.78 -16.42 -11.56
C LYS A 498 -12.99 -17.16 -10.48
N ILE A 499 -11.75 -16.72 -10.21
CA ILE A 499 -10.92 -17.32 -9.15
C ILE A 499 -11.55 -17.12 -7.78
N THR A 500 -12.12 -15.93 -7.52
CA THR A 500 -12.80 -15.64 -6.25
C THR A 500 -14.01 -16.56 -6.06
N ARG A 501 -14.86 -16.73 -7.09
CA ARG A 501 -16.01 -17.65 -7.06
C ARG A 501 -15.60 -19.11 -6.86
N GLN A 502 -14.43 -19.50 -7.34
CA GLN A 502 -13.88 -20.83 -7.09
C GLN A 502 -13.57 -21.04 -5.60
N VAL A 503 -12.98 -20.04 -4.92
CA VAL A 503 -12.75 -20.08 -3.48
C VAL A 503 -14.07 -20.14 -2.71
N GLU A 504 -15.07 -19.34 -3.10
CA GLU A 504 -16.42 -19.36 -2.50
C GLU A 504 -17.10 -20.73 -2.65
N THR A 505 -16.82 -21.45 -3.74
CA THR A 505 -17.30 -22.83 -3.94
C THR A 505 -16.65 -23.79 -2.95
N TRP A 506 -15.32 -23.70 -2.76
CA TRP A 506 -14.61 -24.52 -1.78
C TRP A 506 -15.07 -24.24 -0.34
N GLU A 507 -15.36 -22.98 -0.02
CA GLU A 507 -15.94 -22.58 1.27
C GLU A 507 -17.30 -23.23 1.49
N THR A 508 -18.16 -23.20 0.47
CA THR A 508 -19.49 -23.81 0.53
C THR A 508 -19.42 -25.32 0.72
N GLU A 509 -18.54 -26.00 -0.02
CA GLU A 509 -18.32 -27.45 0.11
C GLU A 509 -17.85 -27.80 1.53
N TYR A 510 -16.86 -27.07 2.06
CA TYR A 510 -16.35 -27.26 3.41
C TYR A 510 -17.44 -27.13 4.49
N TRP A 511 -18.31 -26.11 4.39
CA TRP A 511 -19.38 -25.93 5.38
C TRP A 511 -20.46 -26.99 5.26
N ASN A 512 -20.79 -27.43 4.04
CA ASN A 512 -21.74 -28.54 3.83
C ASN A 512 -21.24 -29.85 4.45
N GLU A 513 -19.93 -30.13 4.35
CA GLU A 513 -19.30 -31.31 4.97
C GLU A 513 -19.31 -31.26 6.50
N LEU A 514 -19.27 -30.07 7.12
CA LEU A 514 -19.34 -29.94 8.58
C LEU A 514 -20.76 -30.00 9.15
N THR A 515 -21.77 -29.73 8.32
CA THR A 515 -23.19 -29.76 8.72
C THR A 515 -23.86 -31.10 8.51
N ASN A 516 -23.27 -31.97 7.68
CA ASN A 516 -23.68 -33.37 7.49
C ASN A 516 -22.93 -34.28 8.46
#